data_AF-X6NH94-F1
#
_entry.id   AF-X6NH94-F1
#
_cell.length_a   1.000
_cell.length_b   1.000
_cell.length_c   1.000
_cell.angle_alpha   90.00
_cell.angle_beta   90.00
_cell.angle_gamma   90.00
#
_symmetry.space_group_name_H-M   'P 1'
#
loop_
_entity.id
_entity.type
_entity.pdbx_description
1 polymer ?
#
loop_
_entity_poly.entity_id
_entity_poly.type
_entity_poly.pdbx_seq_one_letter_code
_entity_poly.pdbx_strand_id
1 'polypeptide(L)'
;MSSPKSDAVPTENVQPKKSLTFIVPPDWCIFICISLVKLLLVQTYHSTDFEVHRNWLAITHSFPLEQWYTENTSKWTLDYPPFFAWFEKLLAGIARVIDEKMLIVSNLNYESFECILFQRFSVILSDLVLFLSIKKYCDTWPKERTFGRFMFESWSDRKYWAVQIITFGNAGLLLVDHIHFQYNGILLGIHLFAVTGSKKNKGTRELEHFKNKKKN
;
A
#
# COMPACT_ATOMS: atom_id res chain seq x y z
N MET A 1 -45.68 -33.23 56.92
CA MET A 1 -44.54 -33.41 56.00
C MET A 1 -44.41 -32.13 55.19
N SER A 2 -43.44 -31.28 55.57
CA SER A 2 -43.12 -30.02 54.92
C SER A 2 -42.21 -30.25 53.71
N SER A 3 -42.64 -29.82 52.54
CA SER A 3 -41.86 -29.80 51.30
C SER A 3 -40.73 -28.75 51.38
N PRO A 4 -39.48 -29.06 50.99
CA PRO A 4 -38.40 -28.09 51.00
C PRO A 4 -38.54 -27.14 49.80
N LYS A 5 -38.41 -25.84 50.04
CA LYS A 5 -38.29 -24.82 48.98
C LYS A 5 -36.89 -24.93 48.38
N SER A 6 -36.79 -25.03 47.05
CA SER A 6 -35.52 -24.99 46.33
C SER A 6 -35.04 -23.54 46.26
N ASP A 7 -33.92 -23.25 46.91
CA ASP A 7 -33.24 -21.95 46.77
C ASP A 7 -32.59 -21.88 45.39
N ALA A 8 -33.10 -20.97 44.55
CA ALA A 8 -32.51 -20.70 43.25
C ALA A 8 -31.18 -19.95 43.45
N VAL A 9 -30.08 -20.54 42.96
CA VAL A 9 -28.75 -19.92 42.91
C VAL A 9 -28.84 -18.68 42.00
N PRO A 10 -28.40 -17.49 42.44
CA PRO A 10 -28.39 -16.30 41.60
C PRO A 10 -27.40 -16.50 40.45
N THR A 11 -27.88 -16.42 39.21
CA THR A 11 -27.02 -16.38 38.02
C THR A 11 -26.21 -15.08 38.07
N GLU A 12 -24.92 -15.22 38.34
CA GLU A 12 -23.96 -14.12 38.31
C GLU A 12 -23.97 -13.51 36.90
N ASN A 13 -24.39 -12.25 36.81
CA ASN A 13 -24.42 -11.49 35.57
C ASN A 13 -22.97 -11.21 35.15
N VAL A 14 -22.37 -12.10 34.36
CA VAL A 14 -21.07 -11.89 33.73
C VAL A 14 -21.22 -10.74 32.75
N GLN A 15 -20.89 -9.53 33.20
CA GLN A 15 -20.83 -8.35 32.36
C GLN A 15 -19.87 -8.62 31.19
N PRO A 16 -20.26 -8.32 29.93
CA PRO A 16 -19.38 -8.54 28.80
C PRO A 16 -18.10 -7.71 28.99
N LYS A 17 -16.94 -8.39 28.99
CA LYS A 17 -15.62 -7.73 28.99
C LYS A 17 -15.62 -6.69 27.89
N LYS A 18 -15.49 -5.40 28.25
CA LYS A 18 -15.31 -4.30 27.30
C LYS A 18 -14.16 -4.68 26.37
N SER A 19 -14.47 -4.93 25.10
CA SER A 19 -13.45 -5.17 24.08
C SER A 19 -12.53 -3.97 24.05
N LEU A 20 -11.23 -4.20 24.15
CA LEU A 20 -10.22 -3.17 23.99
C LEU A 20 -10.39 -2.57 22.59
N THR A 21 -10.99 -1.38 22.48
CA THR A 21 -11.08 -0.66 21.22
C THR A 21 -9.68 -0.12 20.92
N PHE A 22 -8.96 -0.76 20.01
CA PHE A 22 -7.70 -0.22 19.54
C PHE A 22 -7.94 1.15 18.90
N ILE A 23 -7.18 2.16 19.33
CA ILE A 23 -7.24 3.53 18.79
C ILE A 23 -6.87 3.53 17.30
N VAL A 24 -6.04 2.55 16.88
CA VAL A 24 -5.61 2.33 15.49
C VAL A 24 -5.91 0.88 15.11
N PRO A 25 -6.56 0.61 13.95
CA PRO A 25 -6.83 -0.77 13.53
C PRO A 25 -5.54 -1.59 13.35
N PRO A 26 -5.52 -2.90 13.66
CA PRO A 26 -4.31 -3.72 13.61
C PRO A 26 -3.57 -3.74 12.27
N ASP A 27 -4.29 -3.61 11.15
CA ASP A 27 -3.71 -3.50 9.81
C ASP A 27 -2.89 -2.23 9.62
N TRP A 28 -3.39 -1.10 10.12
CA TRP A 28 -2.62 0.14 10.13
C TRP A 28 -1.40 0.03 11.05
N CYS A 29 -1.51 -0.66 12.19
CA CYS A 29 -0.35 -0.92 13.05
C CYS A 29 0.73 -1.72 12.32
N ILE A 30 0.37 -2.78 11.58
CA ILE A 30 1.32 -3.57 10.79
C ILE A 30 2.00 -2.70 9.74
N PHE A 31 1.23 -1.95 8.96
CA PHE A 31 1.76 -1.06 7.93
C PHE A 31 2.72 -0.03 8.53
N ILE A 32 2.32 0.67 9.60
CA ILE A 32 3.15 1.65 10.29
C ILE A 32 4.44 1.01 10.81
N CYS A 33 4.37 -0.14 11.49
CA CYS A 33 5.55 -0.82 12.02
C CYS A 33 6.55 -1.17 10.90
N ILE A 34 6.07 -1.67 9.75
CA ILE A 34 6.96 -1.99 8.63
C ILE A 34 7.51 -0.71 7.98
N SER A 35 6.70 0.34 7.85
CA SER A 35 7.17 1.66 7.38
C SER A 35 8.25 2.24 8.30
N LEU A 36 8.13 2.08 9.62
CA LEU A 36 9.18 2.49 10.57
C LEU A 36 10.47 1.70 10.36
N VAL A 37 10.39 0.40 10.05
CA VAL A 37 11.58 -0.39 9.67
C VAL A 37 12.21 0.17 8.40
N LYS A 38 11.40 0.54 7.40
CA LYS A 38 11.88 1.17 6.15
C LYS A 38 12.57 2.52 6.40
N LEU A 39 12.13 3.29 7.41
CA LEU A 39 12.81 4.53 7.80
C LEU A 39 14.24 4.29 8.31
N LEU A 40 14.51 3.14 8.93
CA LEU A 40 15.88 2.78 9.34
C LEU A 40 16.79 2.52 8.12
N LEU A 41 16.20 2.27 6.94
CA LEU A 41 16.94 2.03 5.69
C LEU A 41 17.28 3.32 4.94
N VAL A 42 16.85 4.49 5.41
CA VAL A 42 17.04 5.78 4.70
C VAL A 42 18.52 6.06 4.38
N GLN A 43 19.43 5.76 5.33
CA GLN A 43 20.87 5.99 5.20
C GLN A 43 21.62 4.80 4.56
N THR A 44 20.91 3.80 4.04
CA THR A 44 21.54 2.67 3.37
C THR A 44 21.91 3.01 1.93
N TYR A 45 22.75 2.17 1.35
CA TYR A 45 23.11 2.19 -0.07
C TYR A 45 21.91 2.40 -1.00
N HIS A 46 22.12 3.11 -2.11
CA HIS A 46 21.21 3.18 -3.26
C HIS A 46 21.95 2.90 -4.56
N SER A 47 21.26 2.35 -5.55
CA SER A 47 21.84 2.08 -6.86
C SER A 47 21.89 3.34 -7.73
N THR A 48 22.29 3.16 -9.00
CA THR A 48 22.19 4.21 -10.03
C THR A 48 20.76 4.68 -10.26
N ASP A 49 19.76 3.88 -9.91
CA ASP A 49 18.36 4.20 -10.12
C ASP A 49 17.90 5.41 -9.29
N PHE A 50 18.55 5.67 -8.15
CA PHE A 50 18.33 6.89 -7.39
C PHE A 50 18.60 8.16 -8.21
N GLU A 51 19.68 8.17 -8.98
CA GLU A 51 20.01 9.28 -9.87
C GLU A 51 19.11 9.30 -11.11
N VAL A 52 18.70 8.14 -11.61
CA VAL A 52 17.73 8.03 -12.72
C VAL A 52 16.41 8.68 -12.35
N HIS A 53 15.84 8.33 -11.19
CA HIS A 53 14.60 8.92 -10.70
C HIS A 53 14.76 10.42 -10.38
N ARG A 54 15.87 10.84 -9.78
CA ARG A 54 16.18 12.28 -9.64
C ARG A 54 16.16 12.99 -11.00
N ASN A 55 16.73 12.38 -12.03
CA ASN A 55 16.71 12.95 -13.37
C ASN A 55 15.30 13.02 -13.96
N TRP A 56 14.47 12.01 -13.72
CA TRP A 56 13.08 12.02 -14.18
C TRP A 56 12.25 13.12 -13.50
N LEU A 57 12.46 13.38 -12.21
CA LEU A 57 11.89 14.55 -11.52
C LEU A 57 12.31 15.85 -12.21
N ALA A 58 13.60 15.99 -12.51
CA ALA A 58 14.15 17.18 -13.17
C ALA A 58 13.59 17.38 -14.58
N ILE A 59 13.51 16.32 -15.39
CA ILE A 59 12.96 16.35 -16.75
C ILE A 59 11.50 16.81 -16.72
N THR A 60 10.66 16.13 -15.93
CA THR A 60 9.22 16.34 -15.90
C THR A 60 8.82 17.70 -15.32
N HIS A 61 9.70 18.29 -14.50
CA HIS A 61 9.58 19.65 -14.00
C HIS A 61 10.05 20.71 -15.00
N SER A 62 11.21 20.50 -15.63
CA SER A 62 11.92 21.55 -16.37
C SER A 62 11.50 21.67 -17.83
N PHE A 63 11.01 20.59 -18.42
CA PHE A 63 10.66 20.54 -19.85
C PHE A 63 9.15 20.44 -20.08
N PRO A 64 8.68 21.01 -21.22
CA PRO A 64 7.30 20.79 -21.66
C PRO A 64 7.09 19.31 -22.05
N LEU A 65 5.83 18.87 -22.07
CA LEU A 65 5.46 17.45 -22.23
C LEU A 65 6.05 16.82 -23.49
N GLU A 66 6.14 17.58 -24.57
CA GLU A 66 6.63 17.14 -25.89
C GLU A 66 8.12 16.75 -25.86
N GLN A 67 8.86 17.20 -24.84
CA GLN A 67 10.31 17.01 -24.74
C GLN A 67 10.72 15.96 -23.71
N TRP A 68 9.79 15.43 -22.89
CA TRP A 68 10.12 14.50 -21.80
C TRP A 68 10.90 13.26 -22.24
N TYR A 69 10.68 12.80 -23.47
CA TYR A 69 11.26 11.59 -24.02
C TYR A 69 12.33 11.85 -25.08
N THR A 70 12.61 13.12 -25.39
CA THR A 70 13.50 13.50 -26.51
C THR A 70 14.61 14.47 -26.11
N GLU A 71 14.53 15.07 -24.93
CA GLU A 71 15.63 15.87 -24.38
C GLU A 71 16.87 14.98 -24.18
N ASN A 72 18.07 15.56 -24.27
CA ASN A 72 19.34 14.84 -24.25
C ASN A 72 20.40 15.50 -23.36
N THR A 73 19.96 16.28 -22.38
CA THR A 73 20.83 16.99 -21.42
C THR A 73 21.57 16.02 -20.52
N SER A 74 20.96 14.88 -20.24
CA SER A 74 21.48 13.81 -19.39
C SER A 74 21.47 12.48 -20.15
N LYS A 75 22.33 11.55 -19.73
CA LYS A 75 22.30 10.16 -20.19
C LYS A 75 21.12 9.36 -19.65
N TRP A 76 20.47 9.86 -18.59
CA TRP A 76 19.35 9.20 -17.91
C TRP A 76 18.03 9.63 -18.52
N THR A 77 17.70 9.11 -19.70
CA THR A 77 16.44 9.41 -20.38
C THR A 77 15.23 8.89 -19.61
N LEU A 78 14.08 9.52 -19.82
CA LEU A 78 12.82 9.06 -19.23
C LEU A 78 12.30 7.86 -20.02
N ASP A 79 12.41 6.66 -19.44
CA ASP A 79 12.14 5.40 -20.16
C ASP A 79 10.81 4.75 -19.76
N TYR A 80 10.17 5.22 -18.68
CA TYR A 80 8.90 4.66 -18.22
C TYR A 80 7.69 5.23 -18.99
N PRO A 81 6.57 4.49 -19.08
CA PRO A 81 5.37 4.94 -19.79
C PRO A 81 4.80 6.26 -19.24
N PRO A 82 3.99 6.99 -20.03
CA PRO A 82 3.50 8.33 -19.66
C PRO A 82 2.81 8.42 -18.30
N PHE A 83 2.08 7.38 -17.87
CA PHE A 83 1.49 7.34 -16.54
C PHE A 83 2.52 7.60 -15.43
N PHE A 84 3.68 6.95 -15.53
CA PHE A 84 4.73 7.09 -14.53
C PHE A 84 5.45 8.43 -14.66
N ALA A 85 5.61 8.96 -15.88
CA ALA A 85 6.14 10.32 -16.06
C ALA A 85 5.25 11.38 -15.38
N TRP A 86 3.93 11.22 -15.43
CA TRP A 86 3.01 12.08 -14.69
C TRP A 86 3.10 11.91 -13.18
N PHE A 87 3.37 10.69 -12.70
CA PHE A 87 3.65 10.44 -11.29
C PHE A 87 4.95 11.16 -10.86
N GLU A 88 6.02 11.06 -11.63
CA GLU A 88 7.26 11.81 -11.40
C GLU A 88 7.03 13.32 -11.42
N LYS A 89 6.21 13.84 -12.34
CA LYS A 89 5.84 15.26 -12.36
C LYS A 89 5.15 15.71 -11.07
N LEU A 90 4.23 14.89 -10.56
CA LEU A 90 3.54 15.19 -9.30
C LEU A 90 4.53 15.23 -8.14
N LEU A 91 5.45 14.27 -8.08
CA LEU A 91 6.54 14.27 -7.10
C LEU A 91 7.43 15.50 -7.27
N ALA A 92 7.77 15.88 -8.50
CA ALA A 92 8.64 17.01 -8.79
C ALA A 92 8.03 18.35 -8.32
N GLY A 93 6.70 18.47 -8.36
CA GLY A 93 6.00 19.62 -7.77
C GLY A 93 6.22 19.76 -6.25
N ILE A 94 6.33 18.64 -5.53
CA ILE A 94 6.64 18.62 -4.09
C ILE A 94 8.14 18.80 -3.87
N ALA A 95 8.97 18.12 -4.66
CA ALA A 95 10.43 18.19 -4.63
C ALA A 95 10.94 19.63 -4.73
N ARG A 96 10.29 20.45 -5.58
CA ARG A 96 10.62 21.87 -5.76
C ARG A 96 10.59 22.64 -4.43
N VAL A 97 9.65 22.32 -3.54
CA VAL A 97 9.54 23.03 -2.25
C VAL A 97 10.60 22.55 -1.26
N ILE A 98 11.07 21.30 -1.39
CA ILE A 98 11.98 20.67 -0.46
C ILE A 98 13.44 20.96 -0.82
N ASP A 99 13.81 20.78 -2.09
CA ASP A 99 15.14 21.07 -2.60
C ASP A 99 15.10 21.26 -4.12
N GLU A 100 15.10 22.52 -4.56
CA GLU A 100 15.05 22.89 -5.98
C GLU A 100 16.25 22.39 -6.79
N LYS A 101 17.42 22.16 -6.16
CA LYS A 101 18.64 21.78 -6.88
C LYS A 101 18.56 20.36 -7.45
N MET A 102 17.73 19.49 -6.87
CA MET A 102 17.52 18.15 -7.41
C MET A 102 16.79 18.16 -8.76
N LEU A 103 16.08 19.26 -9.07
CA LEU A 103 15.31 19.44 -10.30
C LEU A 103 16.12 20.07 -11.45
N ILE A 104 17.39 20.37 -11.23
CA ILE A 104 18.29 20.86 -12.27
C ILE A 104 18.75 19.64 -13.10
N VAL A 105 18.37 19.57 -14.37
CA VAL A 105 18.63 18.40 -15.23
C VAL A 105 20.12 18.13 -15.41
N SER A 106 20.95 19.18 -15.50
CA SER A 106 22.41 19.07 -15.62
C SER A 106 23.14 18.77 -14.31
N ASN A 107 22.44 18.73 -13.17
CA ASN A 107 23.04 18.53 -11.85
C ASN A 107 23.15 17.02 -11.54
N LEU A 108 24.02 16.35 -12.29
CA LEU A 108 24.17 14.90 -12.25
C LEU A 108 24.84 14.42 -10.96
N ASN A 109 24.37 13.28 -10.44
CA ASN A 109 24.80 12.67 -9.19
C ASN A 109 24.58 13.58 -7.97
N TYR A 110 23.49 14.35 -8.00
CA TYR A 110 23.17 15.26 -6.92
C TYR A 110 22.46 14.54 -5.76
N GLU A 111 23.13 14.52 -4.61
CA GLU A 111 22.73 13.74 -3.42
C GLU A 111 22.79 14.57 -2.13
N SER A 112 22.07 15.68 -2.08
CA SER A 112 21.84 16.37 -0.80
C SER A 112 21.10 15.48 0.19
N PHE A 113 21.22 15.79 1.49
CA PHE A 113 20.47 15.09 2.53
C PHE A 113 18.96 15.20 2.30
N GLU A 114 18.49 16.37 1.89
CA GLU A 114 17.10 16.67 1.55
C GLU A 114 16.61 15.85 0.36
N CYS A 115 17.43 15.70 -0.69
CA CYS A 115 17.15 14.85 -1.85
C CYS A 115 17.01 13.38 -1.44
N ILE A 116 17.96 12.87 -0.65
CA ILE A 116 17.91 11.48 -0.13
C ILE A 116 16.64 11.27 0.68
N LEU A 117 16.35 12.15 1.62
CA LEU A 117 15.13 12.05 2.42
C LEU A 117 13.89 12.07 1.53
N PHE A 118 13.76 13.06 0.65
CA PHE A 118 12.60 13.22 -0.23
C PHE A 118 12.32 11.95 -1.03
N GLN A 119 13.34 11.45 -1.72
CA GLN A 119 13.26 10.26 -2.55
C GLN A 119 12.93 9.00 -1.72
N ARG A 120 13.55 8.81 -0.54
CA ARG A 120 13.23 7.65 0.32
C ARG A 120 11.81 7.72 0.84
N PHE A 121 11.35 8.91 1.24
CA PHE A 121 9.98 9.11 1.72
C PHE A 121 8.95 8.95 0.61
N SER A 122 9.21 9.40 -0.62
CA SER A 122 8.27 9.24 -1.73
C SER A 122 7.99 7.77 -2.03
N VAL A 123 9.02 6.91 -2.01
CA VAL A 123 8.85 5.45 -2.16
C VAL A 123 8.00 4.88 -1.02
N ILE A 124 8.32 5.20 0.25
CA ILE A 124 7.55 4.72 1.42
C ILE A 124 6.10 5.21 1.39
N LEU A 125 5.85 6.46 1.00
CA LEU A 125 4.49 6.99 0.87
C LEU A 125 3.71 6.31 -0.26
N SER A 126 4.39 5.97 -1.35
CA SER A 126 3.76 5.27 -2.49
C SER A 126 3.25 3.87 -2.11
N ASP A 127 3.82 3.23 -1.07
CA ASP A 127 3.35 1.95 -0.53
C ASP A 127 1.91 2.00 -0.01
N LEU A 128 1.37 3.19 0.30
CA LEU A 128 -0.03 3.36 0.66
C LEU A 128 -0.96 2.80 -0.44
N VAL A 129 -0.57 2.92 -1.71
CA VAL A 129 -1.35 2.37 -2.83
C VAL A 129 -1.43 0.85 -2.75
N LEU A 130 -0.31 0.17 -2.45
CA LEU A 130 -0.25 -1.27 -2.23
C LEU A 130 -1.05 -1.68 -0.98
N PHE A 131 -0.96 -0.89 0.09
CA PHE A 131 -1.70 -1.17 1.33
C PHE A 131 -3.20 -1.14 1.11
N LEU A 132 -3.69 -0.08 0.46
CA LEU A 132 -5.09 0.09 0.15
C LEU A 132 -5.59 -0.96 -0.84
N SER A 133 -4.76 -1.39 -1.80
CA SER A 133 -5.13 -2.41 -2.77
C SER A 133 -5.21 -3.81 -2.16
N ILE A 134 -4.30 -4.17 -1.26
CA ILE A 134 -4.38 -5.43 -0.49
C ILE A 134 -5.67 -5.43 0.33
N LYS A 135 -5.98 -4.32 1.01
CA LYS A 135 -7.24 -4.20 1.78
C LYS A 135 -8.45 -4.46 0.88
N LYS A 136 -8.53 -3.79 -0.27
CA LYS A 136 -9.64 -3.97 -1.22
C LYS A 136 -9.68 -5.34 -1.87
N TYR A 137 -8.54 -5.98 -2.07
CA TYR A 137 -8.46 -7.33 -2.60
C TYR A 137 -8.95 -8.37 -1.57
N CYS A 138 -8.50 -8.27 -0.32
CA CYS A 138 -8.96 -9.14 0.76
C CYS A 138 -10.46 -8.99 1.05
N ASP A 139 -11.04 -7.80 0.86
CA ASP A 139 -12.50 -7.58 0.93
C ASP A 139 -13.30 -8.45 -0.07
N THR A 140 -12.67 -8.97 -1.14
CA THR A 140 -13.31 -9.87 -2.11
C THR A 140 -13.38 -11.32 -1.68
N TRP A 141 -12.70 -11.69 -0.60
CA TRP A 141 -12.64 -13.08 -0.17
C TRP A 141 -13.97 -13.51 0.44
N PRO A 142 -14.34 -14.80 0.31
CA PRO A 142 -15.55 -15.31 0.94
C PRO A 142 -15.49 -15.07 2.44
N LYS A 143 -16.45 -14.30 2.96
CA LYS A 143 -16.67 -14.21 4.40
C LYS A 143 -17.30 -15.53 4.82
N GLU A 144 -16.53 -16.42 5.43
CA GLU A 144 -17.04 -17.67 6.00
C GLU A 144 -18.14 -17.32 7.01
N ARG A 145 -19.41 -17.56 6.66
CA ARG A 145 -20.55 -17.40 7.58
C ARG A 145 -20.67 -18.66 8.42
N THR A 146 -19.76 -18.83 9.37
CA THR A 146 -19.87 -19.90 10.34
C THR A 146 -20.84 -19.43 11.44
N PHE A 147 -21.94 -20.15 11.60
CA PHE A 147 -22.99 -19.85 12.58
C PHE A 147 -22.44 -20.05 14.01
N GLY A 148 -21.93 -18.98 14.64
CA GLY A 148 -21.35 -19.02 15.99
C GLY A 148 -20.66 -17.70 16.35
N ARG A 149 -21.34 -16.87 17.15
CA ARG A 149 -21.17 -15.40 17.20
C ARG A 149 -19.94 -14.83 17.94
N PHE A 150 -18.90 -15.58 18.29
CA PHE A 150 -17.84 -15.00 19.14
C PHE A 150 -16.38 -15.42 18.89
N MET A 151 -16.08 -16.35 17.97
CA MET A 151 -14.71 -16.86 17.85
C MET A 151 -14.06 -16.75 16.45
N PHE A 152 -14.82 -16.38 15.41
CA PHE A 152 -14.38 -16.55 14.01
C PHE A 152 -14.24 -15.27 13.17
N GLU A 153 -14.59 -14.09 13.70
CA GLU A 153 -14.19 -12.80 13.08
C GLU A 153 -12.65 -12.76 12.91
N SER A 154 -11.93 -13.41 13.83
CA SER A 154 -10.46 -13.52 13.87
C SER A 154 -9.80 -14.29 12.71
N TRP A 155 -10.45 -15.25 12.05
CA TRP A 155 -9.76 -16.07 11.01
C TRP A 155 -9.60 -15.33 9.68
N SER A 156 -10.60 -14.56 9.26
CA SER A 156 -10.52 -13.72 8.06
C SER A 156 -9.47 -12.61 8.23
N ASP A 157 -9.44 -12.00 9.42
CA ASP A 157 -8.50 -10.93 9.75
C ASP A 157 -7.06 -11.43 9.82
N ARG A 158 -6.82 -12.62 10.37
CA ARG A 158 -5.48 -13.24 10.38
C ARG A 158 -4.92 -13.48 8.99
N LYS A 159 -5.73 -13.94 8.03
CA LYS A 159 -5.29 -14.14 6.65
C LYS A 159 -4.90 -12.80 6.01
N TYR A 160 -5.67 -11.75 6.26
CA TYR A 160 -5.35 -10.39 5.79
C TYR A 160 -4.05 -9.85 6.40
N TRP A 161 -3.84 -10.01 7.71
CA TRP A 161 -2.59 -9.61 8.37
C TRP A 161 -1.39 -10.40 7.85
N ALA A 162 -1.54 -11.70 7.64
CA ALA A 162 -0.50 -12.55 7.07
C ALA A 162 -0.11 -12.07 5.66
N VAL A 163 -1.07 -11.76 4.80
CA VAL A 163 -0.77 -11.20 3.47
C VAL A 163 -0.02 -9.88 3.58
N GLN A 164 -0.43 -8.96 4.46
CA GLN A 164 0.29 -7.70 4.65
C GLN A 164 1.73 -7.92 5.11
N ILE A 165 1.94 -8.75 6.14
CA ILE A 165 3.27 -9.04 6.68
C ILE A 165 4.14 -9.69 5.60
N ILE A 166 3.62 -10.66 4.86
CA ILE A 166 4.37 -11.37 3.81
C ILE A 166 4.70 -10.43 2.64
N THR A 167 3.77 -9.58 2.22
CA THR A 167 3.98 -8.68 1.08
C THR A 167 4.90 -7.51 1.45
N PHE A 168 4.63 -6.79 2.53
CA PHE A 168 5.44 -5.64 2.95
C PHE A 168 6.76 -6.04 3.60
N GLY A 169 6.81 -7.20 4.24
CA GLY A 169 8.03 -7.82 4.76
C GLY A 169 8.77 -8.67 3.73
N ASN A 170 8.33 -8.68 2.47
CA ASN A 170 9.01 -9.43 1.41
C ASN A 170 10.42 -8.87 1.22
N ALA A 171 11.44 -9.71 1.43
CA ALA A 171 12.84 -9.28 1.34
C ALA A 171 13.20 -8.74 -0.06
N GLY A 172 12.66 -9.32 -1.13
CA GLY A 172 12.90 -8.85 -2.49
C GLY A 172 12.34 -7.46 -2.73
N LEU A 173 11.08 -7.21 -2.34
CA LEU A 173 10.46 -5.90 -2.47
C LEU A 173 11.16 -4.86 -1.58
N LEU A 174 11.56 -5.24 -0.36
CA LEU A 174 12.35 -4.37 0.52
C LEU A 174 13.70 -3.99 -0.09
N LEU A 175 14.44 -4.96 -0.64
CA LEU A 175 15.74 -4.74 -1.25
C LEU A 175 15.63 -3.88 -2.51
N VAL A 176 14.66 -4.15 -3.38
CA VAL A 176 14.54 -3.45 -4.66
C VAL A 176 13.99 -2.03 -4.46
N ASP A 177 12.94 -1.84 -3.67
CA ASP A 177 12.32 -0.50 -3.56
C ASP A 177 13.05 0.39 -2.55
N HIS A 178 13.42 -0.13 -1.39
CA HIS A 178 13.90 0.69 -0.27
C HIS A 178 15.41 0.69 -0.06
N ILE A 179 16.14 -0.22 -0.70
CA ILE A 179 17.61 -0.18 -0.74
C ILE A 179 18.04 0.24 -2.15
N HIS A 180 17.77 -0.56 -3.18
CA HIS A 180 18.19 -0.30 -4.56
C HIS A 180 17.61 1.00 -5.14
N PHE A 181 16.39 1.38 -4.71
CA PHE A 181 15.64 2.60 -5.09
C PHE A 181 14.75 2.44 -6.33
N GLN A 182 13.54 1.91 -6.12
CA GLN A 182 12.55 1.66 -7.17
C GLN A 182 11.13 1.87 -6.65
N TYR A 183 10.16 2.01 -7.56
CA TYR A 183 8.74 2.18 -7.25
C TYR A 183 7.90 0.96 -7.65
N ASN A 184 8.33 -0.26 -7.34
CA ASN A 184 7.56 -1.46 -7.70
C ASN A 184 6.29 -1.62 -6.85
N GLY A 185 6.32 -1.21 -5.57
CA GLY A 185 5.21 -1.32 -4.64
C GLY A 185 3.95 -0.64 -5.14
N ILE A 186 4.04 0.61 -5.60
CA ILE A 186 2.90 1.34 -6.19
C ILE A 186 2.36 0.65 -7.44
N LEU A 187 3.23 0.15 -8.33
CA LEU A 187 2.82 -0.55 -9.55
C LEU A 187 2.11 -1.87 -9.23
N LEU A 188 2.64 -2.64 -8.27
CA LEU A 188 1.97 -3.84 -7.75
C LEU A 188 0.62 -3.49 -7.12
N GLY A 189 0.53 -2.34 -6.45
CA GLY A 189 -0.69 -1.83 -5.86
C GLY A 189 -1.78 -1.55 -6.90
N ILE A 190 -1.43 -0.83 -7.96
CA ILE A 190 -2.31 -0.54 -9.10
C ILE A 190 -2.76 -1.85 -9.78
N HIS A 191 -1.83 -2.77 -10.01
CA HIS A 191 -2.15 -4.08 -10.57
C HIS A 191 -3.19 -4.83 -9.73
N LEU A 192 -3.02 -4.85 -8.41
CA LEU A 192 -3.94 -5.54 -7.50
C LEU A 192 -5.33 -4.88 -7.47
N PHE A 193 -5.43 -3.56 -7.62
CA PHE A 193 -6.71 -2.89 -7.83
C PHE A 193 -7.40 -3.37 -9.11
N ALA A 194 -6.67 -3.50 -10.23
CA ALA A 194 -7.23 -3.97 -11.49
C ALA A 194 -7.76 -5.41 -11.38
N VAL A 195 -7.02 -6.30 -10.70
CA VAL A 195 -7.46 -7.67 -10.41
C VAL A 195 -8.72 -7.67 -9.54
N THR A 196 -8.76 -6.81 -8.52
CA THR A 196 -9.91 -6.66 -7.62
C THR A 196 -11.16 -6.23 -8.38
N GLY A 197 -11.05 -5.24 -9.27
CA GLY A 197 -12.15 -4.78 -10.12
C GLY A 197 -12.67 -5.90 -11.03
N SER A 198 -11.75 -6.65 -11.65
CA SER A 198 -12.07 -7.77 -12.54
C SER A 198 -12.85 -8.87 -11.81
N LYS A 199 -12.46 -9.22 -10.57
CA LYS A 199 -13.16 -10.20 -9.73
C LYS A 199 -14.60 -9.77 -9.41
N LYS A 200 -14.80 -8.51 -9.00
CA LYS A 200 -16.13 -7.98 -8.66
C LYS A 200 -17.07 -7.96 -9.86
N ASN A 201 -16.57 -7.62 -11.05
CA ASN A 201 -17.35 -7.62 -12.28
C ASN A 201 -17.82 -9.04 -12.65
N LYS A 202 -16.94 -10.05 -12.57
CA LYS A 202 -17.31 -11.46 -12.80
C LYS A 202 -18.42 -11.93 -11.85
N GLY A 203 -18.28 -11.67 -10.55
CA GLY A 203 -19.31 -12.04 -9.57
C GLY A 203 -20.66 -11.36 -9.82
N THR A 204 -20.65 -10.11 -10.29
CA THR A 204 -21.88 -9.37 -10.64
C THR A 204 -22.59 -10.01 -11.83
N ARG A 205 -21.87 -10.33 -12.90
CA ARG A 205 -22.42 -10.96 -14.12
C ARG A 205 -23.00 -12.35 -13.84
N GLU A 206 -22.32 -13.14 -13.02
CA GLU A 206 -22.83 -14.47 -12.61
C GLU A 206 -24.17 -14.33 -11.86
N LEU A 207 -24.27 -13.40 -10.92
CA LEU A 207 -25.51 -13.14 -10.17
C LEU A 207 -26.66 -12.69 -11.07
N GLU A 208 -26.39 -11.83 -12.06
CA GLU A 208 -27.39 -11.40 -13.05
C GLU A 208 -27.87 -12.58 -13.91
N HIS A 209 -26.94 -13.42 -14.39
CA HIS A 209 -27.26 -14.63 -15.15
C HIS A 209 -28.15 -15.58 -14.32
N PHE A 210 -27.83 -15.82 -13.05
CA PHE A 210 -28.65 -16.66 -12.16
C PHE A 210 -30.04 -16.09 -11.92
N LYS A 211 -30.18 -14.76 -11.76
CA LYS A 211 -31.48 -14.10 -11.58
C LYS A 211 -32.36 -14.23 -12.82
N ASN A 212 -31.78 -14.09 -14.01
CA ASN A 212 -32.51 -14.23 -15.27
C ASN A 212 -32.98 -15.68 -15.50
N LYS A 213 -32.17 -16.68 -15.15
CA LYS A 213 -32.56 -18.10 -15.24
C LYS A 213 -33.72 -18.48 -14.30
N LYS A 214 -33.90 -17.79 -13.17
CA LYS A 214 -35.03 -18.04 -12.24
C LYS A 214 -36.35 -17.37 -12.64
N LYS A 215 -36.33 -16.44 -13.60
CA LYS A 215 -37.51 -15.72 -14.08
C LYS A 215 -38.20 -16.39 -15.26
N ASN A 216 -37.52 -17.34 -15.92
CA ASN A 216 -38.05 -18.19 -16.99
C ASN A 216 -38.37 -19.57 -16.44
#